data_AF-A0A0M9VX20-F1
#
_entry.id   AF-A0A0M9VX20-F1
#
_cell.length_a   1.000
_cell.length_b   1.000
_cell.length_c   1.000
_cell.angle_alpha   90.00
_cell.angle_beta   90.00
_cell.angle_gamma   90.00
#
_symmetry.space_group_name_H-M   'P 1'
#
loop_
_entity.id
_entity.type
_entity.pdbx_description
1 polymer ?
#
loop_
_entity_poly.entity_id
_entity_poly.type
_entity_poly.pdbx_seq_one_letter_code
_entity_poly.pdbx_strand_id
1 'polypeptide(L)'
;MGKPDARKRRRPVAAGPQEASSSKQPRVLTQALLIARSVILIALLGAFANVSQLTLAPVYGSIPAGAWHPHVLITGCFAGWAGNLALRHLLPVRTAKLLPLVALCVPTAQFFLFRLSGPLGPRLGPLVTEGATLLPLAALTASSVADAAEGVRAPPLLPTFVADAAPGLLSWLVLQQARARSAAHIAAHVGSAFHYTRIGMELCLAGAWALLAPSAYLVLALPALLHTALVNPHVATFTGTAALNGRMRADGWALLARRESVTGYISVAQNTADMARVLRADHSLLGGDWVDYRGPKVTEPVYSVFVMLEAVRLVGRREPLEDADATALVM
;
A
#
# COMPACT_ATOMS: atom_id res chain seq x y z
N MET A 1 -64.63 -75.78 -19.09
CA MET A 1 -63.55 -75.02 -19.76
C MET A 1 -63.92 -73.54 -19.67
N GLY A 2 -63.20 -72.59 -19.08
CA GLY A 2 -61.97 -72.52 -18.30
C GLY A 2 -61.89 -71.10 -17.70
N LYS A 3 -61.44 -70.99 -16.45
CA LYS A 3 -60.84 -69.77 -15.83
C LYS A 3 -59.39 -69.59 -16.39
N PRO A 4 -58.58 -68.54 -16.09
CA PRO A 4 -58.81 -67.27 -15.36
C PRO A 4 -58.04 -66.02 -15.91
N ASP A 5 -58.17 -64.90 -15.17
CA ASP A 5 -57.15 -63.91 -14.77
C ASP A 5 -56.44 -62.96 -15.77
N ALA A 6 -56.65 -61.66 -15.52
CA ALA A 6 -55.64 -60.63 -15.75
C ALA A 6 -55.65 -59.59 -14.60
N ARG A 7 -55.27 -60.02 -13.38
CA ARG A 7 -54.75 -59.11 -12.36
C ARG A 7 -53.45 -58.50 -12.88
N LYS A 8 -53.47 -57.21 -13.23
CA LYS A 8 -52.26 -56.39 -13.45
C LYS A 8 -51.39 -56.44 -12.19
N ARG A 9 -50.33 -57.27 -12.26
CA ARG A 9 -49.22 -57.27 -11.29
C ARG A 9 -48.55 -55.89 -11.31
N ARG A 10 -48.69 -55.14 -10.22
CA ARG A 10 -47.79 -54.02 -9.91
C ARG A 10 -46.39 -54.62 -9.67
N ARG A 11 -45.44 -54.31 -10.55
CA ARG A 11 -44.01 -54.50 -10.25
C ARG A 11 -43.64 -53.56 -9.10
N PRO A 12 -42.88 -54.01 -8.08
CA PRO A 12 -42.26 -53.09 -7.16
C PRO A 12 -41.18 -52.33 -7.94
N VAL A 13 -41.32 -51.02 -8.06
CA VAL A 13 -40.23 -50.15 -8.50
C VAL A 13 -39.20 -50.18 -7.38
N ALA A 14 -38.07 -50.81 -7.67
CA ALA A 14 -36.91 -50.84 -6.80
C ALA A 14 -36.45 -49.41 -6.49
N ALA A 15 -36.01 -49.22 -5.24
CA ALA A 15 -35.48 -47.98 -4.70
C ALA A 15 -34.40 -47.38 -5.60
N GLY A 16 -34.58 -46.10 -5.97
CA GLY A 16 -33.47 -45.26 -6.43
C GLY A 16 -32.59 -44.88 -5.24
N PRO A 17 -31.25 -44.83 -5.39
CA PRO A 17 -30.35 -44.47 -4.30
C PRO A 17 -30.65 -43.06 -3.79
N GLN A 18 -30.73 -42.91 -2.47
CA GLN A 18 -30.69 -41.62 -1.80
C GLN A 18 -29.35 -40.93 -2.09
N GLU A 19 -29.32 -40.04 -3.08
CA GLU A 19 -28.27 -39.01 -3.21
C GLU A 19 -28.46 -37.94 -2.13
N ALA A 20 -28.17 -38.30 -0.88
CA ALA A 20 -28.28 -37.42 0.26
C ALA A 20 -26.96 -37.36 1.04
N SER A 21 -25.87 -36.89 0.41
CA SER A 21 -24.68 -36.47 1.17
C SER A 21 -23.73 -35.49 0.46
N SER A 22 -23.84 -35.24 -0.85
CA SER A 22 -22.82 -34.48 -1.60
C SER A 22 -23.00 -32.94 -1.62
N SER A 23 -24.19 -32.40 -1.29
CA SER A 23 -24.52 -30.98 -1.56
C SER A 23 -24.05 -29.95 -0.51
N LYS A 24 -23.55 -30.39 0.66
CA LYS A 24 -23.14 -29.48 1.75
C LYS A 24 -21.68 -29.02 1.66
N GLN A 25 -20.78 -29.89 1.20
CA GLN A 25 -19.34 -29.59 1.05
C GLN A 25 -19.01 -28.44 0.07
N PRO A 26 -19.63 -28.32 -1.13
CA PRO A 26 -19.29 -27.22 -2.05
C PRO A 26 -19.68 -25.83 -1.52
N ARG A 27 -20.64 -25.74 -0.60
CA ARG A 27 -21.11 -24.47 -0.03
C ARG A 27 -20.19 -23.90 1.05
N VAL A 28 -19.70 -24.76 1.95
CA VAL A 28 -18.77 -24.34 3.02
C VAL A 28 -17.44 -23.87 2.44
N LEU A 29 -16.91 -24.58 1.45
CA LEU A 29 -15.66 -24.20 0.77
C LEU A 29 -15.81 -22.83 0.07
N THR A 30 -16.93 -22.59 -0.60
CA THR A 30 -17.20 -21.32 -1.27
C THR A 30 -17.28 -20.16 -0.27
N GLN A 31 -17.96 -20.34 0.86
CA GLN A 31 -18.04 -19.34 1.91
C GLN A 31 -16.66 -19.06 2.53
N ALA A 32 -15.90 -20.11 2.84
CA ALA A 32 -14.55 -19.98 3.36
C ALA A 32 -13.64 -19.22 2.40
N LEU A 33 -13.74 -19.48 1.09
CA LEU A 33 -12.98 -18.78 0.07
C LEU A 33 -13.35 -17.30 -0.04
N LEU A 34 -14.65 -16.97 0.04
CA LEU A 34 -15.11 -15.57 0.05
C LEU A 34 -14.59 -14.82 1.28
N ILE A 35 -14.67 -15.43 2.47
CA ILE A 35 -14.14 -14.86 3.70
C ILE A 35 -12.63 -14.67 3.61
N ALA A 36 -11.88 -15.70 3.18
CA ALA A 36 -10.44 -15.62 3.02
C ALA A 36 -10.03 -14.51 2.04
N ARG A 37 -10.73 -14.40 0.91
CA ARG A 37 -10.51 -13.33 -0.06
C ARG A 37 -10.76 -11.94 0.54
N SER A 38 -11.86 -11.76 1.27
CA SER A 38 -12.16 -10.50 1.95
C SER A 38 -11.10 -10.12 2.97
N VAL A 39 -10.65 -11.08 3.78
CA VAL A 39 -9.58 -10.87 4.77
C VAL A 39 -8.28 -10.44 4.08
N ILE A 40 -7.91 -11.10 2.97
CA ILE A 40 -6.70 -10.74 2.21
C ILE A 40 -6.84 -9.32 1.63
N LEU A 41 -7.99 -8.99 1.03
CA LEU A 41 -8.23 -7.65 0.45
C LEU A 41 -8.11 -6.54 1.51
N ILE A 42 -8.69 -6.74 2.69
CA ILE A 42 -8.61 -5.79 3.81
C ILE A 42 -7.17 -5.71 4.33
N ALA A 43 -6.47 -6.84 4.43
CA ALA A 43 -5.09 -6.86 4.89
C ALA A 43 -4.16 -6.09 3.93
N LEU A 44 -4.35 -6.25 2.62
CA LEU A 44 -3.64 -5.47 1.59
C LEU A 44 -3.92 -3.97 1.71
N LEU A 45 -5.19 -3.58 1.91
CA LEU A 45 -5.55 -2.17 2.14
C LEU A 45 -4.89 -1.61 3.41
N GLY A 46 -4.87 -2.39 4.49
CA GLY A 46 -4.23 -1.99 5.75
C GLY A 46 -2.73 -1.75 5.59
N ALA A 47 -2.04 -2.64 4.87
CA ALA A 47 -0.63 -2.46 4.52
C ALA A 47 -0.43 -1.24 3.61
N PHE A 48 -1.26 -1.11 2.58
CA PHE A 48 -1.17 0.01 1.62
C PHE A 48 -1.43 1.35 2.27
N ALA A 49 -2.31 1.45 3.26
CA ALA A 49 -2.54 2.68 3.99
C ALA A 49 -1.27 3.20 4.68
N ASN A 50 -0.50 2.33 5.34
CA ASN A 50 0.78 2.71 5.93
C ASN A 50 1.80 3.12 4.87
N VAL A 51 1.85 2.40 3.74
CA VAL A 51 2.74 2.73 2.62
C VAL A 51 2.36 4.10 2.01
N SER A 52 1.08 4.36 1.77
CA SER A 52 0.56 5.65 1.28
C SER A 52 1.01 6.81 2.18
N GLN A 53 0.83 6.67 3.49
CA GLN A 53 1.27 7.69 4.44
C GLN A 53 2.79 7.89 4.40
N LEU A 54 3.55 6.80 4.30
CA LEU A 54 5.01 6.84 4.19
C LEU A 54 5.48 7.50 2.89
N THR A 55 4.76 7.32 1.77
CA THR A 55 5.08 7.91 0.47
C THR A 55 4.84 9.42 0.44
N LEU A 56 3.94 9.94 1.27
CA LEU A 56 3.66 11.38 1.40
C LEU A 56 4.70 12.13 2.22
N ALA A 57 5.34 11.47 3.19
CA ALA A 57 6.22 12.11 4.15
C ALA A 57 7.36 12.93 3.49
N PRO A 58 8.07 12.44 2.46
CA PRO A 58 9.13 13.22 1.80
C PRO A 58 8.71 14.56 1.18
N VAL A 59 7.43 14.72 0.85
CA VAL A 59 6.90 15.89 0.16
C VAL A 59 6.19 16.82 1.12
N TYR A 60 5.41 16.27 2.05
CA TYR A 60 4.54 17.04 2.94
C TYR A 60 4.93 16.97 4.42
N GLY A 61 5.88 16.10 4.79
CA GLY A 61 6.21 15.74 6.16
C GLY A 61 5.30 14.65 6.73
N SER A 62 5.81 13.91 7.72
CA SER A 62 5.08 12.81 8.37
C SER A 62 3.87 13.28 9.19
N ILE A 63 4.00 14.43 9.88
CA ILE A 63 2.91 15.01 10.70
C ILE A 63 1.74 15.47 9.81
N PRO A 64 1.96 16.30 8.76
CA PRO A 64 0.85 16.75 7.93
C PRO A 64 0.23 15.61 7.10
N ALA A 65 1.04 14.64 6.65
CA ALA A 65 0.54 13.43 6.02
C ALA A 65 -0.39 12.63 6.96
N GLY A 66 -0.07 12.55 8.26
CA GLY A 66 -0.88 11.82 9.24
C GLY A 66 -2.19 12.50 9.66
N ALA A 67 -2.32 13.83 9.47
CA ALA A 67 -3.47 14.59 9.98
C ALA A 67 -4.80 14.16 9.32
N TRP A 68 -4.81 14.00 8.00
CA TRP A 68 -6.00 13.64 7.24
C TRP A 68 -6.10 12.15 6.88
N HIS A 69 -4.99 11.43 6.95
CA HIS A 69 -4.91 10.02 6.59
C HIS A 69 -6.02 9.10 7.15
N PRO A 70 -6.31 9.09 8.47
CA PRO A 70 -7.38 8.24 9.00
C PRO A 70 -8.76 8.65 8.46
N HIS A 71 -8.99 9.95 8.27
CA HIS A 71 -10.25 10.47 7.73
C HIS A 71 -10.45 10.03 6.28
N VAL A 72 -9.41 10.10 5.45
CA VAL A 72 -9.47 9.64 4.06
C VAL A 72 -9.76 8.14 3.98
N LEU A 73 -9.07 7.34 4.79
CA LEU A 73 -9.29 5.89 4.82
C LEU A 73 -10.70 5.52 5.29
N ILE A 74 -11.17 6.11 6.40
CA ILE A 74 -12.52 5.86 6.93
C ILE A 74 -13.57 6.28 5.91
N THR A 75 -13.41 7.47 5.31
CA THR A 75 -14.34 8.00 4.31
C THR A 75 -14.39 7.09 3.08
N GLY A 76 -13.24 6.66 2.58
CA GLY A 76 -13.16 5.72 1.45
C GLY A 76 -13.83 4.39 1.79
N CYS A 77 -13.50 3.78 2.93
CA CYS A 77 -14.12 2.53 3.38
C CYS A 77 -15.64 2.65 3.53
N PHE A 78 -16.11 3.72 4.18
CA PHE A 78 -17.53 3.98 4.39
C PHE A 78 -18.26 4.19 3.06
N ALA A 79 -17.74 5.06 2.19
CA ALA A 79 -18.32 5.34 0.88
C ALA A 79 -18.36 4.08 0.00
N GLY A 80 -17.31 3.26 0.03
CA GLY A 80 -17.26 1.99 -0.68
C GLY A 80 -18.25 0.95 -0.16
N TRP A 81 -18.35 0.82 1.16
CA TRP A 81 -19.28 -0.12 1.79
C TRP A 81 -20.74 0.29 1.57
N ALA A 82 -21.10 1.53 1.92
CA ALA A 82 -22.47 2.03 1.81
C ALA A 82 -22.90 2.24 0.36
N GLY A 83 -21.96 2.60 -0.52
CA GLY A 83 -22.19 2.82 -1.95
C GLY A 83 -21.99 1.59 -2.83
N ASN A 84 -21.79 0.39 -2.27
CA ASN A 84 -21.42 -0.80 -3.05
C ASN A 84 -22.45 -1.10 -4.16
N LEU A 85 -23.75 -0.97 -3.88
CA LEU A 85 -24.81 -1.17 -4.87
C LEU A 85 -24.76 -0.13 -5.99
N ALA A 86 -24.56 1.15 -5.65
CA ALA A 86 -24.41 2.21 -6.63
C ALA A 86 -23.16 1.98 -7.51
N LEU A 87 -22.04 1.59 -6.92
CA LEU A 87 -20.81 1.27 -7.65
C LEU A 87 -21.00 0.10 -8.60
N ARG A 88 -21.74 -0.94 -8.21
CA ARG A 88 -22.09 -2.07 -9.10
C ARG A 88 -22.91 -1.65 -10.31
N HIS A 89 -23.79 -0.66 -10.16
CA HIS A 89 -24.67 -0.21 -11.24
C HIS A 89 -24.01 0.86 -12.13
N LEU A 90 -23.21 1.75 -11.55
CA LEU A 90 -22.58 2.86 -12.27
C LEU A 90 -21.31 2.45 -13.00
N LEU A 91 -20.56 1.47 -12.48
CA LEU A 91 -19.32 1.05 -13.10
C LEU A 91 -19.58 -0.05 -14.14
N PRO A 92 -18.96 0.03 -15.34
CA PRO A 92 -19.11 -0.99 -16.37
C PRO A 92 -18.40 -2.31 -16.01
N VAL A 93 -17.66 -2.33 -14.90
CA VAL A 93 -16.86 -3.47 -14.43
C VAL A 93 -16.96 -3.63 -12.92
N ARG A 94 -16.86 -4.88 -12.48
CA ARG A 94 -16.80 -5.23 -11.05
C ARG A 94 -15.67 -4.47 -10.36
N THR A 95 -15.96 -3.89 -9.21
CA THR A 95 -15.03 -3.12 -8.38
C THR A 95 -13.73 -3.88 -8.10
N ALA A 96 -13.83 -5.19 -7.85
CA ALA A 96 -12.66 -6.06 -7.65
C ALA A 96 -11.68 -6.08 -8.83
N LYS A 97 -12.16 -5.93 -10.08
CA LYS A 97 -11.31 -5.92 -11.28
C LYS A 97 -10.64 -4.56 -11.55
N LEU A 98 -11.16 -3.49 -10.92
CA LEU A 98 -10.59 -2.15 -10.99
C LEU A 98 -9.51 -1.91 -9.94
N LEU A 99 -9.57 -2.63 -8.80
CA LEU A 99 -8.58 -2.53 -7.73
C LEU A 99 -7.12 -2.52 -8.21
N PRO A 100 -6.65 -3.55 -8.94
CA PRO A 100 -5.25 -3.58 -9.33
C PRO A 100 -4.91 -2.50 -10.35
N LEU A 101 -5.85 -2.11 -11.22
CA LEU A 101 -5.64 -1.00 -12.15
C LEU A 101 -5.39 0.31 -11.40
N VAL A 102 -6.27 0.65 -10.44
CA VAL A 102 -6.11 1.86 -9.62
C VAL A 102 -4.82 1.79 -8.81
N ALA A 103 -4.51 0.65 -8.21
CA ALA A 103 -3.31 0.46 -7.39
C ALA A 103 -2.02 0.67 -8.19
N LEU A 104 -1.93 0.09 -9.40
CA LEU A 104 -0.77 0.24 -10.28
C LEU A 104 -0.60 1.67 -10.80
N CYS A 105 -1.67 2.47 -10.85
CA CYS A 105 -1.62 3.86 -11.27
C CYS A 105 -1.19 4.82 -10.13
N VAL A 106 -1.21 4.39 -8.86
CA VAL A 106 -0.92 5.26 -7.71
C VAL A 106 0.45 5.95 -7.81
N PRO A 107 1.58 5.25 -8.08
CA PRO A 107 2.89 5.91 -8.15
C PRO A 107 2.97 7.02 -9.21
N THR A 108 2.25 6.83 -10.32
CA THR A 108 2.18 7.82 -11.39
C THR A 108 1.27 9.00 -11.01
N ALA A 109 0.13 8.74 -10.38
CA ALA A 109 -0.75 9.80 -9.88
C ALA A 109 -0.01 10.65 -8.83
N GLN A 110 0.66 10.03 -7.86
CA GLN A 110 1.47 10.71 -6.86
C GLN A 110 2.56 11.58 -7.50
N PHE A 111 3.28 11.08 -8.51
CA PHE A 111 4.30 11.86 -9.20
C PHE A 111 3.76 13.18 -9.77
N PHE A 112 2.57 13.18 -10.37
CA PHE A 112 1.96 14.41 -10.88
C PHE A 112 1.42 15.29 -9.76
N LEU A 113 0.77 14.71 -8.75
CA LEU A 113 0.18 15.44 -7.63
C LEU A 113 1.26 16.09 -6.74
N PHE A 114 2.42 15.46 -6.57
CA PHE A 114 3.55 16.03 -5.83
C PHE A 114 4.11 17.30 -6.46
N ARG A 115 3.93 17.50 -7.77
CA ARG A 115 4.31 18.77 -8.42
C ARG A 115 3.40 19.93 -8.00
N LEU A 116 2.19 19.63 -7.53
CA LEU A 116 1.25 20.61 -7.00
C LEU A 116 1.46 20.86 -5.49
N SER A 117 2.48 20.27 -4.88
CA SER A 117 2.76 20.42 -3.44
C SER A 117 3.05 21.86 -3.02
N GLY A 118 3.70 22.65 -3.87
CA GLY A 118 3.96 24.07 -3.62
C GLY A 118 2.69 24.87 -3.33
N PRO A 119 1.73 24.98 -4.28
CA PRO A 119 0.50 25.73 -4.06
C PRO A 119 -0.47 25.08 -3.06
N LEU A 120 -0.52 23.74 -2.97
CA LEU A 120 -1.43 23.04 -2.04
C LEU A 120 -0.92 23.06 -0.59
N GLY A 121 0.39 23.21 -0.42
CA GLY A 121 1.04 23.23 0.88
C GLY A 121 0.88 21.93 1.69
N PRO A 122 1.32 21.93 2.95
CA PRO A 122 1.34 20.73 3.79
C PRO A 122 -0.03 20.29 4.30
N ARG A 123 -1.06 21.16 4.26
CA ARG A 123 -2.40 20.84 4.76
C ARG A 123 -3.30 20.22 3.70
N LEU A 124 -3.39 20.84 2.52
CA LEU A 124 -4.27 20.36 1.44
C LEU A 124 -3.56 19.36 0.53
N GLY A 125 -2.24 19.46 0.38
CA GLY A 125 -1.44 18.56 -0.45
C GLY A 125 -1.65 17.07 -0.14
N PRO A 126 -1.47 16.63 1.13
CA PRO A 126 -1.74 15.25 1.52
C PRO A 126 -3.18 14.82 1.26
N LEU A 127 -4.15 15.67 1.62
CA LEU A 127 -5.58 15.38 1.45
C LEU A 127 -5.94 15.15 -0.02
N VAL A 128 -5.49 16.03 -0.92
CA VAL A 128 -5.72 15.91 -2.37
C VAL A 128 -5.01 14.68 -2.92
N THR A 129 -3.78 14.43 -2.49
CA THR A 129 -2.99 13.29 -2.97
C THR A 129 -3.64 11.96 -2.57
N GLU A 130 -4.01 11.80 -1.30
CA GLU A 130 -4.68 10.59 -0.82
C GLU A 130 -6.13 10.49 -1.33
N GLY A 131 -6.82 11.61 -1.52
CA GLY A 131 -8.14 11.65 -2.15
C GLY A 131 -8.14 11.08 -3.57
N ALA A 132 -7.06 11.26 -4.32
CA ALA A 132 -6.89 10.71 -5.66
C ALA A 132 -6.27 9.29 -5.69
N THR A 133 -5.73 8.79 -4.57
CA THR A 133 -4.95 7.54 -4.53
C THR A 133 -5.50 6.53 -3.51
N LEU A 134 -5.38 6.83 -2.22
CA LEU A 134 -5.84 5.95 -1.14
C LEU A 134 -7.37 5.85 -1.07
N LEU A 135 -8.10 6.96 -1.22
CA LEU A 135 -9.56 6.99 -1.15
C LEU A 135 -10.23 6.06 -2.16
N PRO A 136 -9.94 6.12 -3.48
CA PRO A 136 -10.57 5.22 -4.45
C PRO A 136 -10.18 3.76 -4.18
N LEU A 137 -8.96 3.47 -3.73
CA LEU A 137 -8.56 2.12 -3.35
C LEU A 137 -9.34 1.60 -2.14
N ALA A 138 -9.50 2.42 -1.11
CA ALA A 138 -10.28 2.08 0.07
C ALA A 138 -11.74 1.83 -0.29
N ALA A 139 -12.33 2.69 -1.13
CA ALA A 139 -13.71 2.55 -1.59
C ALA A 139 -13.94 1.29 -2.43
N LEU A 140 -13.08 1.02 -3.41
CA LEU A 140 -13.18 -0.18 -4.25
C LEU A 140 -12.95 -1.45 -3.42
N THR A 141 -12.05 -1.42 -2.43
CA THR A 141 -11.78 -2.56 -1.54
C THR A 141 -12.98 -2.83 -0.66
N ALA A 142 -13.49 -1.82 0.03
CA ALA A 142 -14.65 -1.95 0.91
C ALA A 142 -15.90 -2.37 0.15
N SER A 143 -16.13 -1.84 -1.06
CA SER A 143 -17.21 -2.30 -1.95
C SER A 143 -17.04 -3.77 -2.32
N SER A 144 -15.83 -4.19 -2.71
CA SER A 144 -15.57 -5.60 -3.06
C SER A 144 -15.79 -6.55 -1.87
N VAL A 145 -15.48 -6.10 -0.66
CA VAL A 145 -15.69 -6.85 0.58
C VAL A 145 -17.17 -6.90 0.95
N ALA A 146 -17.90 -5.78 0.85
CA ALA A 146 -19.34 -5.74 1.05
C ALA A 146 -20.04 -6.71 0.09
N ASP A 147 -19.57 -6.76 -1.16
CA ASP A 147 -20.09 -7.67 -2.16
C ASP A 147 -19.85 -9.14 -1.84
N ALA A 148 -18.68 -9.46 -1.31
CA ALA A 148 -18.38 -10.80 -0.84
C ALA A 148 -19.18 -11.16 0.42
N ALA A 149 -19.44 -10.19 1.31
CA ALA A 149 -20.19 -10.39 2.55
C ALA A 149 -21.66 -10.75 2.29
N GLU A 150 -22.31 -10.18 1.27
CA GLU A 150 -23.66 -10.59 0.83
C GLU A 150 -23.75 -12.09 0.45
N GLY A 151 -22.64 -12.68 0.00
CA GLY A 151 -22.55 -14.10 -0.34
C GLY A 151 -22.36 -15.04 0.86
N VAL A 152 -22.08 -14.51 2.05
CA VAL A 152 -21.81 -15.29 3.26
C VAL A 152 -23.08 -15.37 4.11
N ARG A 153 -23.50 -16.58 4.47
CA ARG A 153 -24.66 -16.77 5.36
C ARG A 153 -24.23 -16.65 6.80
N ALA A 154 -24.94 -15.84 7.57
CA ALA A 154 -24.77 -15.76 9.01
C ALA A 154 -25.12 -17.11 9.69
N PRO A 155 -24.41 -17.48 10.77
CA PRO A 155 -24.77 -18.64 11.57
C PRO A 155 -26.19 -18.46 12.16
N PRO A 156 -27.02 -19.51 12.19
CA PRO A 156 -28.42 -19.41 12.64
C PRO A 156 -28.58 -19.09 14.13
N LEU A 157 -27.49 -19.14 14.90
CA LEU A 157 -27.47 -18.90 16.35
C LEU A 157 -27.21 -17.44 16.75
N LEU A 158 -26.85 -16.58 15.78
CA LEU A 158 -26.55 -15.17 16.05
C LEU A 158 -27.82 -14.30 15.97
N PRO A 159 -28.05 -13.40 16.95
CA PRO A 159 -29.12 -12.41 16.84
C PRO A 159 -28.97 -11.57 15.58
N THR A 160 -30.07 -11.23 14.92
CA THR A 160 -30.08 -10.53 13.62
C THR A 160 -29.27 -9.23 13.65
N PHE A 161 -29.42 -8.42 14.70
CA PHE A 161 -28.65 -7.17 14.84
C PHE A 161 -27.13 -7.39 14.91
N VAL A 162 -26.68 -8.51 15.49
CA VAL A 162 -25.26 -8.88 15.53
C VAL A 162 -24.83 -9.41 14.17
N ALA A 163 -25.65 -10.25 13.55
CA ALA A 163 -25.38 -10.80 12.22
C ALA A 163 -25.23 -9.70 11.16
N ASP A 164 -26.03 -8.64 11.23
CA ASP A 164 -26.01 -7.51 10.30
C ASP A 164 -24.81 -6.59 10.53
N ALA A 165 -24.42 -6.36 11.79
CA ALA A 165 -23.28 -5.50 12.13
C ALA A 165 -21.91 -6.20 12.03
N ALA A 166 -21.87 -7.52 12.19
CA ALA A 166 -20.63 -8.29 12.28
C ALA A 166 -19.69 -8.11 11.09
N PRO A 167 -20.15 -8.16 9.81
CA PRO A 167 -19.25 -8.03 8.67
C PRO A 167 -18.46 -6.71 8.67
N GLY A 168 -19.11 -5.60 9.01
CA GLY A 168 -18.47 -4.28 9.09
C GLY A 168 -17.48 -4.18 10.25
N LEU A 169 -17.91 -4.59 11.46
CA LEU A 169 -17.06 -4.56 12.66
C LEU A 169 -15.83 -5.47 12.53
N LEU A 170 -16.01 -6.70 12.04
CA LEU A 170 -14.92 -7.64 11.82
C LEU A 170 -13.97 -7.13 10.74
N SER A 171 -14.49 -6.54 9.66
CA SER A 171 -13.66 -5.95 8.61
C SER A 171 -12.80 -4.80 9.15
N TRP A 172 -13.39 -3.94 9.98
CA TRP A 172 -12.64 -2.85 10.63
C TRP A 172 -11.55 -3.38 11.57
N LEU A 173 -11.85 -4.41 12.37
CA LEU A 173 -10.86 -5.05 13.24
C LEU A 173 -9.69 -5.64 12.44
N VAL A 174 -9.98 -6.36 11.35
CA VAL A 174 -8.96 -6.91 10.45
C VAL A 174 -8.11 -5.80 9.86
N LEU A 175 -8.73 -4.70 9.43
CA LEU A 175 -8.03 -3.53 8.88
C LEU A 175 -7.05 -2.92 9.90
N GLN A 176 -7.52 -2.67 11.12
CA GLN A 176 -6.69 -2.09 12.18
C GLN A 176 -5.54 -3.02 12.57
N GLN A 177 -5.80 -4.33 12.64
CA GLN A 177 -4.77 -5.32 12.95
C GLN A 177 -3.73 -5.44 11.83
N ALA A 178 -4.16 -5.39 10.56
CA ALA A 178 -3.27 -5.40 9.40
C ALA A 178 -2.41 -4.14 9.35
N ARG A 179 -2.99 -2.96 9.65
CA ARG A 179 -2.25 -1.69 9.80
C ARG A 179 -1.19 -1.80 10.89
N ALA A 180 -1.54 -2.30 12.07
CA ALA A 180 -0.57 -2.41 13.18
C ALA A 180 0.61 -3.33 12.83
N ARG A 181 0.32 -4.52 12.26
CA ARG A 181 1.38 -5.49 11.88
C ARG A 181 2.25 -4.98 10.75
N SER A 182 1.64 -4.41 9.71
CA SER A 182 2.40 -3.87 8.58
C SER A 182 3.23 -2.65 8.99
N ALA A 183 2.77 -1.78 9.89
CA ALA A 183 3.57 -0.67 10.39
C ALA A 183 4.84 -1.16 11.09
N ALA A 184 4.73 -2.16 11.97
CA ALA A 184 5.89 -2.78 12.62
C ALA A 184 6.84 -3.43 11.62
N HIS A 185 6.30 -4.15 10.63
CA HIS A 185 7.08 -4.80 9.57
C HIS A 185 7.84 -3.79 8.71
N ILE A 186 7.16 -2.73 8.27
CA ILE A 186 7.73 -1.64 7.46
C ILE A 186 8.84 -0.95 8.25
N ALA A 187 8.60 -0.63 9.53
CA ALA A 187 9.61 0.01 10.38
C ALA A 187 10.90 -0.80 10.51
N ALA A 188 10.80 -2.13 10.53
CA ALA A 188 11.95 -3.02 10.65
C ALA A 188 12.73 -3.23 9.35
N HIS A 189 12.12 -3.03 8.17
CA HIS A 189 12.71 -3.42 6.88
C HIS A 189 12.85 -2.29 5.86
N VAL A 190 12.27 -1.11 6.11
CA VAL A 190 12.29 0.00 5.14
C VAL A 190 13.73 0.29 4.67
N GLY A 191 13.92 0.40 3.35
CA GLY A 191 15.21 0.69 2.74
C GLY A 191 16.23 -0.46 2.71
N SER A 192 15.92 -1.63 3.27
CA SER A 192 16.82 -2.79 3.23
C SER A 192 16.96 -3.42 1.83
N ALA A 193 15.93 -3.30 1.00
CA ALA A 193 15.90 -3.80 -0.37
C ALA A 193 14.96 -2.95 -1.25
N PHE A 194 15.02 -3.13 -2.57
CA PHE A 194 14.16 -2.39 -3.50
C PHE A 194 12.66 -2.54 -3.19
N HIS A 195 12.19 -3.75 -2.89
CA HIS A 195 10.78 -3.99 -2.54
C HIS A 195 10.37 -3.42 -1.18
N TYR A 196 11.34 -2.99 -0.36
CA TYR A 196 11.14 -2.24 0.88
C TYR A 196 11.38 -0.73 0.71
N THR A 197 11.43 -0.23 -0.53
CA THR A 197 11.26 1.20 -0.84
C THR A 197 9.77 1.53 -0.86
N ARG A 198 9.40 2.81 -0.70
CA ARG A 198 8.01 3.27 -0.79
C ARG A 198 7.31 2.80 -2.06
N ILE A 199 7.93 3.09 -3.21
CA ILE A 199 7.37 2.71 -4.52
C ILE A 199 7.44 1.18 -4.70
N GLY A 200 8.50 0.52 -4.23
CA GLY A 200 8.60 -0.93 -4.26
C GLY A 200 7.45 -1.62 -3.52
N MET A 201 7.11 -1.13 -2.31
CA MET A 201 5.99 -1.64 -1.53
C MET A 201 4.65 -1.36 -2.21
N GLU A 202 4.44 -0.17 -2.78
CA GLU A 202 3.23 0.14 -3.56
C GLU A 202 3.06 -0.82 -4.74
N LEU A 203 4.13 -1.08 -5.49
CA LEU A 203 4.13 -2.01 -6.62
C LEU A 203 3.93 -3.47 -6.19
N CYS A 204 4.54 -3.90 -5.08
CA CYS A 204 4.32 -5.25 -4.55
C CYS A 204 2.87 -5.47 -4.10
N LEU A 205 2.27 -4.49 -3.41
CA LEU A 205 0.87 -4.54 -3.00
C LEU A 205 -0.09 -4.48 -4.19
N ALA A 206 0.19 -3.60 -5.17
CA ALA A 206 -0.53 -3.53 -6.44
C ALA A 206 -0.47 -4.86 -7.22
N GLY A 207 0.71 -5.48 -7.27
CA GLY A 207 0.91 -6.82 -7.83
C GLY A 207 0.11 -7.90 -7.09
N ALA A 208 0.08 -7.87 -5.76
CA ALA A 208 -0.73 -8.79 -4.96
C ALA A 208 -2.24 -8.65 -5.28
N TRP A 209 -2.75 -7.42 -5.45
CA TRP A 209 -4.12 -7.21 -5.94
C TRP A 209 -4.32 -7.74 -7.35
N ALA A 210 -3.34 -7.59 -8.25
CA ALA A 210 -3.43 -8.07 -9.63
C ALA A 210 -3.49 -9.61 -9.70
N LEU A 211 -2.76 -10.29 -8.81
CA LEU A 211 -2.81 -11.75 -8.68
C LEU A 211 -4.15 -12.22 -8.09
N LEU A 212 -4.71 -11.49 -7.11
CA LEU A 212 -5.97 -11.86 -6.47
C LEU A 212 -7.20 -11.56 -7.34
N ALA A 213 -7.10 -10.58 -8.24
CA ALA A 213 -8.18 -10.15 -9.12
C ALA A 213 -7.66 -9.87 -10.54
N PRO A 214 -7.24 -10.92 -11.29
CA PRO A 214 -6.72 -10.75 -12.64
C PRO A 214 -7.78 -10.13 -13.56
N SER A 215 -7.33 -9.20 -14.40
CA SER A 215 -8.19 -8.32 -15.18
C SER A 215 -7.54 -7.98 -16.53
N ALA A 216 -8.29 -8.07 -17.62
CA ALA A 216 -7.79 -7.64 -18.94
C ALA A 216 -7.46 -6.14 -18.98
N TYR A 217 -8.09 -5.35 -18.10
CA TYR A 217 -7.85 -3.92 -17.96
C TYR A 217 -6.45 -3.59 -17.39
N LEU A 218 -5.69 -4.58 -16.92
CA LEU A 218 -4.30 -4.36 -16.49
C LEU A 218 -3.41 -3.85 -17.62
N VAL A 219 -3.77 -4.10 -18.89
CA VAL A 219 -3.08 -3.51 -20.05
C VAL A 219 -3.10 -1.97 -19.99
N LEU A 220 -4.16 -1.37 -19.46
CA LEU A 220 -4.27 0.08 -19.28
C LEU A 220 -3.29 0.62 -18.21
N ALA A 221 -2.78 -0.24 -17.33
CA ALA A 221 -1.76 0.14 -16.34
C ALA A 221 -0.34 0.16 -16.93
N LEU A 222 -0.12 -0.41 -18.12
CA LEU A 222 1.23 -0.50 -18.71
C LEU A 222 1.90 0.88 -18.87
N PRO A 223 1.24 1.93 -19.38
CA PRO A 223 1.86 3.25 -19.46
C PRO A 223 2.25 3.80 -18.09
N ALA A 224 1.43 3.60 -17.06
CA ALA A 224 1.73 4.04 -15.69
C ALA A 224 2.93 3.26 -15.10
N LEU A 225 3.02 1.96 -15.37
CA LEU A 225 4.15 1.14 -14.95
C LEU A 225 5.45 1.55 -15.65
N LEU A 226 5.41 1.77 -16.97
CA LEU A 226 6.56 2.25 -17.74
C LEU A 226 7.01 3.64 -17.26
N HIS A 227 6.07 4.55 -17.05
CA HIS A 227 6.36 5.86 -16.49
C HIS A 227 7.03 5.74 -15.11
N THR A 228 6.49 4.88 -14.24
CA THR A 228 7.05 4.65 -12.90
C THR A 228 8.46 4.07 -12.95
N ALA A 229 8.71 3.10 -13.83
CA ALA A 229 10.02 2.46 -13.95
C ALA A 229 11.09 3.36 -14.58
N LEU A 230 10.71 4.16 -15.58
CA LEU A 230 11.66 4.86 -16.44
C LEU A 230 11.84 6.34 -16.10
N VAL A 231 10.76 7.02 -15.68
CA VAL A 231 10.68 8.48 -15.58
C VAL A 231 10.59 8.97 -14.14
N ASN A 232 10.04 8.18 -13.23
CA ASN A 232 9.75 8.62 -11.87
C ASN A 232 11.04 8.69 -10.99
N PRO A 233 11.48 9.89 -10.56
CA PRO A 233 12.68 10.06 -9.73
C PRO A 233 12.49 9.62 -8.27
N HIS A 234 11.27 9.24 -7.88
CA HIS A 234 11.01 8.59 -6.59
C HIS A 234 11.41 7.12 -6.59
N VAL A 235 11.67 6.54 -7.77
CA VAL A 235 12.33 5.23 -7.89
C VAL A 235 13.82 5.48 -8.05
N ALA A 236 14.63 4.86 -7.19
CA ALA A 236 16.10 4.98 -7.24
C ALA A 236 16.70 4.15 -8.40
N THR A 237 16.19 4.32 -9.62
CA THR A 237 16.78 3.77 -10.83
C THR A 237 17.95 4.63 -11.30
N PHE A 238 18.83 4.05 -12.11
CA PHE A 238 19.92 4.79 -12.75
C PHE A 238 19.39 6.00 -13.54
N THR A 239 18.33 5.80 -14.33
CA THR A 239 17.72 6.87 -15.14
C THR A 239 17.04 7.95 -14.28
N GLY A 240 16.26 7.56 -13.27
CA GLY A 240 15.60 8.48 -12.36
C GLY A 240 16.60 9.33 -11.58
N THR A 241 17.69 8.71 -11.11
CA THR A 241 18.78 9.39 -10.40
C THR A 241 19.55 10.32 -11.33
N ALA A 242 19.85 9.89 -12.55
CA ALA A 242 20.50 10.73 -13.56
C ALA A 242 19.65 11.95 -13.94
N ALA A 243 18.34 11.77 -14.11
CA ALA A 243 17.41 12.87 -14.41
C ALA A 243 17.31 13.88 -13.26
N LEU A 244 17.23 13.40 -12.01
CA LEU A 244 17.27 14.24 -10.82
C LEU A 244 18.59 15.02 -10.72
N ASN A 245 19.73 14.34 -10.89
CA ASN A 245 21.04 14.98 -10.89
C ASN A 245 21.22 15.99 -12.03
N GLY A 246 20.67 15.71 -13.22
CA GLY A 246 20.69 16.64 -14.33
C GLY A 246 19.99 17.96 -14.00
N ARG A 247 18.87 17.91 -13.25
CA ARG A 247 18.18 19.11 -12.78
C ARG A 247 18.92 19.81 -11.65
N MET A 248 19.39 19.06 -10.64
CA MET A 248 20.12 19.64 -9.51
C MET A 248 21.40 20.36 -9.95
N ARG A 249 22.08 19.85 -10.99
CA ARG A 249 23.29 20.49 -11.55
C ARG A 249 23.03 21.86 -12.15
N ALA A 250 21.80 22.16 -12.59
CA ALA A 250 21.44 23.49 -13.05
C ALA A 250 21.59 24.54 -11.93
N ASP A 251 21.42 24.12 -10.68
CA ASP A 251 21.56 24.94 -9.48
C ASP A 251 22.90 24.69 -8.75
N GLY A 252 23.88 24.05 -9.40
CA GLY A 252 25.19 23.75 -8.81
C GLY A 252 25.23 22.56 -7.85
N TRP A 253 24.12 21.83 -7.68
CA TRP A 253 24.00 20.70 -6.75
C TRP A 253 24.17 19.34 -7.44
N ALA A 254 24.73 18.37 -6.72
CA ALA A 254 24.81 16.97 -7.11
C ALA A 254 24.38 16.06 -5.95
N LEU A 255 23.43 15.16 -6.21
CA LEU A 255 23.03 14.08 -5.31
C LEU A 255 24.11 13.00 -5.31
N LEU A 256 24.72 12.78 -4.14
CA LEU A 256 25.77 11.78 -3.93
C LEU A 256 25.18 10.43 -3.49
N ALA A 257 24.24 10.47 -2.55
CA ALA A 257 23.62 9.27 -2.00
C ALA A 257 22.19 9.56 -1.58
N ARG A 258 21.33 8.54 -1.67
CA ARG A 258 19.96 8.57 -1.17
C ARG A 258 19.54 7.19 -0.68
N ARG A 259 18.93 7.13 0.51
CA ARG A 259 18.36 5.91 1.08
C ARG A 259 16.97 6.20 1.66
N GLU A 260 16.15 5.15 1.74
CA GLU A 260 14.85 5.20 2.39
C GLU A 260 15.02 5.14 3.91
N SER A 261 14.11 5.80 4.64
CA SER A 261 14.01 5.79 6.10
C SER A 261 12.53 5.78 6.50
N VAL A 262 12.25 5.41 7.74
CA VAL A 262 10.90 5.44 8.35
C VAL A 262 10.26 6.83 8.35
N THR A 263 11.07 7.90 8.32
CA THR A 263 10.57 9.29 8.30
C THR A 263 10.54 9.93 6.93
N GLY A 264 11.28 9.40 5.94
CA GLY A 264 11.42 10.06 4.65
C GLY A 264 12.57 9.48 3.83
N TYR A 265 13.22 10.33 3.04
CA TYR A 265 14.53 10.02 2.47
C TYR A 265 15.63 10.62 3.32
N ILE A 266 16.75 9.91 3.38
CA ILE A 266 18.03 10.46 3.79
C ILE A 266 18.83 10.65 2.50
N SER A 267 19.23 11.87 2.19
CA SER A 267 19.96 12.18 0.97
C SER A 267 21.11 13.14 1.21
N VAL A 268 22.30 12.78 0.72
CA VAL A 268 23.49 13.62 0.72
C VAL A 268 23.57 14.32 -0.63
N ALA A 269 23.63 15.64 -0.60
CA ALA A 269 23.88 16.46 -1.78
C ALA A 269 25.10 17.37 -1.55
N GLN A 270 25.73 17.76 -2.64
CA GLN A 270 26.93 18.57 -2.66
C GLN A 270 26.77 19.72 -3.62
N ASN A 271 27.28 20.88 -3.25
CA ASN A 271 27.55 21.98 -4.16
C ASN A 271 29.05 22.27 -4.15
N THR A 272 29.71 22.09 -5.30
CA THR A 272 31.16 22.29 -5.44
C THR A 272 31.52 23.77 -5.58
N ALA A 273 30.63 24.62 -6.09
CA ALA A 273 30.88 26.05 -6.21
C ALA A 273 30.83 26.72 -4.82
N ASP A 274 29.84 26.34 -4.02
CA ASP A 274 29.63 26.88 -2.67
C ASP A 274 30.41 26.10 -1.59
N MET A 275 31.19 25.08 -2.00
CA MET A 275 31.98 24.22 -1.11
C MET A 275 31.16 23.62 0.04
N ALA A 276 29.89 23.34 -0.22
CA ALA A 276 28.92 22.92 0.78
C ALA A 276 28.52 21.45 0.56
N ARG A 277 28.40 20.70 1.67
CA ARG A 277 27.74 19.39 1.67
C ARG A 277 26.56 19.44 2.61
N VAL A 278 25.41 18.98 2.12
CA VAL A 278 24.16 18.95 2.88
C VAL A 278 23.66 17.53 2.97
N LEU A 279 23.15 17.19 4.15
CA LEU A 279 22.41 15.97 4.39
C LEU A 279 20.98 16.34 4.71
N ARG A 280 20.07 15.99 3.79
CA ARG A 280 18.64 16.13 3.98
C ARG A 280 18.09 14.86 4.61
N ALA A 281 17.41 15.03 5.74
CA ALA A 281 16.63 13.99 6.42
C ALA A 281 15.17 14.43 6.44
N ASP A 282 14.38 13.94 5.48
CA ASP A 282 12.97 14.31 5.30
C ASP A 282 12.76 15.84 5.13
N HIS A 283 12.32 16.52 6.20
CA HIS A 283 12.06 17.96 6.27
C HIS A 283 13.20 18.76 6.92
N SER A 284 14.20 18.08 7.48
CA SER A 284 15.40 18.71 8.04
C SER A 284 16.50 18.75 6.99
N LEU A 285 17.07 19.94 6.77
CA LEU A 285 18.29 20.11 5.99
C LEU A 285 19.43 20.40 6.96
N LEU A 286 20.37 19.48 7.06
CA LEU A 286 21.54 19.62 7.90
C LEU A 286 22.73 19.92 6.99
N GLY A 287 23.18 21.17 7.00
CA GLY A 287 24.35 21.61 6.25
C GLY A 287 25.63 21.50 7.07
N GLY A 288 26.77 21.46 6.40
CA GLY A 288 28.08 21.60 7.04
C GLY A 288 29.18 21.85 6.01
N ASP A 289 30.32 22.30 6.52
CA ASP A 289 31.50 22.61 5.73
C ASP A 289 32.14 21.33 5.14
N TRP A 290 32.76 21.48 3.98
CA TRP A 290 33.44 20.40 3.26
C TRP A 290 34.87 20.14 3.78
N VAL A 291 35.20 18.87 4.04
CA VAL A 291 36.47 18.45 4.69
C VAL A 291 37.73 18.68 3.82
N ASP A 292 37.66 18.51 2.50
CA ASP A 292 38.80 18.80 1.61
C ASP A 292 39.17 20.30 1.55
N TYR A 293 38.34 21.20 2.09
CA TYR A 293 38.59 22.64 2.01
C TYR A 293 39.39 23.21 3.19
N ARG A 294 39.15 22.75 4.43
CA ARG A 294 39.85 23.26 5.64
C ARG A 294 40.83 22.27 6.27
N GLY A 295 41.10 21.15 5.60
CA GLY A 295 41.85 20.04 6.21
C GLY A 295 41.04 19.38 7.35
N PRO A 296 41.68 18.64 8.28
CA PRO A 296 40.97 17.85 9.29
C PRO A 296 40.15 18.66 10.30
N LYS A 297 40.21 20.01 10.26
CA LYS A 297 39.41 20.89 11.12
C LYS A 297 38.28 21.54 10.33
N VAL A 298 37.11 20.93 10.42
CA VAL A 298 35.83 21.49 9.95
C VAL A 298 35.23 22.32 11.08
N THR A 299 34.74 23.53 10.82
CA THR A 299 34.19 24.41 11.86
C THR A 299 32.85 23.91 12.39
N GLU A 300 32.01 23.35 11.50
CA GLU A 300 30.77 22.67 11.83
C GLU A 300 30.65 21.38 11.00
N PRO A 301 31.08 20.22 11.53
CA PRO A 301 30.85 18.95 10.88
C PRO A 301 29.35 18.64 10.87
N VAL A 302 28.83 18.17 9.73
CA VAL A 302 27.47 17.62 9.65
C VAL A 302 27.23 16.61 10.77
N TYR A 303 28.23 15.77 11.09
CA TYR A 303 28.17 14.77 12.16
C TYR A 303 27.85 15.33 13.55
N SER A 304 28.39 16.51 13.91
CA SER A 304 28.18 17.11 15.24
C SER A 304 26.72 17.49 15.47
N VAL A 305 26.07 17.98 14.42
CA VAL A 305 24.64 18.33 14.43
C VAL A 305 23.77 17.07 14.52
N PHE A 306 24.21 15.96 13.92
CA PHE A 306 23.52 14.65 14.03
C PHE A 306 23.49 14.12 15.47
N VAL A 307 24.62 14.18 16.16
CA VAL A 307 24.74 13.71 17.56
C VAL A 307 23.97 14.64 18.50
N MET A 308 24.06 15.96 18.30
CA MET A 308 23.37 16.93 19.18
C MET A 308 21.85 16.93 19.05
N LEU A 309 21.30 16.72 17.85
CA LEU A 309 19.85 16.83 17.61
C LEU A 309 19.09 15.50 17.75
N GLU A 310 19.77 14.38 17.96
CA GLU A 310 19.21 13.02 17.78
C GLU A 310 18.39 12.89 16.48
N ALA A 311 18.75 13.66 15.45
CA ALA A 311 17.89 13.92 14.29
C ALA A 311 17.64 12.67 13.43
N VAL A 312 18.40 11.60 13.67
CA VAL A 312 18.20 10.28 13.08
C VAL A 312 18.18 9.25 14.21
N ARG A 313 17.01 8.66 14.45
CA ARG A 313 16.91 7.41 15.21
C ARG A 313 17.50 6.30 14.33
N LEU A 314 18.71 5.88 14.65
CA LEU A 314 19.33 4.72 14.01
C LEU A 314 18.42 3.51 14.25
N VAL A 315 18.01 2.83 13.18
CA VAL A 315 17.28 1.57 13.30
C VAL A 315 18.20 0.60 14.04
N GLY A 316 17.74 0.11 15.19
CA GLY A 316 18.49 -0.87 15.96
C GLY A 316 18.79 -2.09 15.09
N ARG A 317 20.07 -2.37 14.84
CA ARG A 317 20.48 -3.59 14.15
C ARG A 317 20.33 -4.77 15.13
N ARG A 318 19.91 -5.93 14.62
CA ARG A 318 19.88 -7.17 15.41
C ARG A 318 21.27 -7.57 15.90
N GLU A 319 22.29 -7.24 15.11
CA GLU A 319 23.70 -7.39 15.45
C GLU A 319 24.35 -6.01 15.41
N PRO A 320 24.83 -5.50 16.56
CA PRO A 320 25.64 -4.29 16.60
C PRO A 320 26.90 -4.49 15.74
N LEU A 321 27.23 -3.54 14.88
CA LEU A 321 28.57 -3.53 14.30
C LEU A 321 29.55 -3.01 15.34
N GLU A 322 30.75 -3.58 15.35
CA GLU A 322 31.86 -2.98 16.08
C GLU A 322 32.16 -1.60 15.51
N ASP A 323 32.47 -0.64 16.39
CA ASP A 323 32.67 0.77 16.00
C ASP A 323 33.75 0.97 14.92
N ALA A 324 34.72 0.04 14.82
CA ALA A 324 35.75 0.05 13.79
C ALA A 324 35.19 -0.13 12.37
N ASP A 325 34.05 -0.82 12.24
CA ASP A 325 33.38 -1.12 10.97
C ASP A 325 32.15 -0.22 10.74
N ALA A 326 31.86 0.69 11.67
CA ALA A 326 30.72 1.59 11.61
C ALA A 326 30.93 2.71 10.56
N THR A 327 30.63 2.39 9.30
CA THR A 327 30.63 3.38 8.21
C THR A 327 29.27 4.06 8.08
N ALA A 328 29.27 5.39 8.01
CA ALA A 328 28.06 6.20 7.77
C ALA A 328 27.47 6.01 6.35
N LEU A 329 28.26 5.43 5.44
CA LEU A 329 27.92 5.14 4.05
C LEU A 329 28.22 3.67 3.77
N VAL A 330 27.19 2.84 3.78
CA VAL A 330 27.27 1.50 3.18
C VAL A 330 26.92 1.67 1.70
N MET A 331 27.90 1.49 0.81
CA MET A 331 27.65 1.40 -0.63
C MET A 331 26.85 0.13 -0.93
#